data_AF-T0HEA1-F1
#
_entry.id   AF-T0HEA1-F1
#
_cell.length_a   1.000
_cell.length_b   1.000
_cell.length_c   1.000
_cell.angle_alpha   90.00
_cell.angle_beta   90.00
_cell.angle_gamma   90.00
#
_symmetry.space_group_name_H-M   'P 1'
#
loop_
_entity.id
_entity.type
_entity.pdbx_description
1 polymer ?
#
loop_
_entity_poly.entity_id
_entity_poly.type
_entity_poly.pdbx_seq_one_letter_code
_entity_poly.pdbx_strand_id
1 'polypeptide(L)'
;MRKSFFVALGIFFASILLGFLVWKILTRKTDSVYKNFSKGNWEDVVLEVLGKKDPDLEDYSYASMSLAEYNSELLTVTSEKKEKAVSKFAEKSGLKFFKREVGGRTIFTFEDRFFSFLPDGSFLKTRALCKKLTLGAEYETQDILSRYLVKLISSNPLPLYNEYNQALLKSLSAGSARELDENGRSKLSKLLEYFSGREDSPFSGGKAEIEGKNLNVRTGPGTENPIAFQFTGGETVFILDRDSRTETIASKKGTWNQVLDLKSGNVGWIFSGFLKNVSSDLSIAQTMEEYFRALDRSPAWDFESWKESSAPNGFQGEYHPTEKIALDGDTGIVLHSSKNKYDSVCRPVEEPFRDLEFYVSFLGGDETIPVFTLLAGSPGDLYKAFEIEMDKESISINRNRYITGDNFSKKRFRLNIQNGGSGFQGGLIVSEKRVLSGIDSLETIDTNSGIRWKLCLPMARDNGDSSLSVFQFKFVP
;
A
#
# COMPACT_ATOMS: atom_id res chain seq x y z
N MET A 1 61.19 -30.32 0.21
CA MET A 1 59.98 -30.66 1.00
C MET A 1 59.39 -29.47 1.78
N ARG A 2 60.17 -28.56 2.39
CA ARG A 2 59.61 -27.42 3.16
C ARG A 2 58.77 -26.41 2.35
N LYS A 3 59.16 -26.07 1.12
CA LYS A 3 58.43 -25.08 0.29
C LYS A 3 57.03 -25.56 -0.14
N SER A 4 56.87 -26.86 -0.38
CA SER A 4 55.59 -27.47 -0.80
C SER A 4 54.53 -27.43 0.31
N PHE A 5 54.97 -27.58 1.57
CA PHE A 5 54.09 -27.58 2.74
C PHE A 5 53.44 -26.21 2.99
N PHE A 6 54.20 -25.13 2.86
CA PHE A 6 53.66 -23.77 3.05
C PHE A 6 52.70 -23.35 1.93
N VAL A 7 52.89 -23.85 0.70
CA VAL A 7 51.96 -23.62 -0.41
C VAL A 7 50.66 -24.38 -0.19
N ALA A 8 50.72 -25.64 0.24
CA ALA A 8 49.52 -26.43 0.56
C ALA A 8 48.74 -25.84 1.74
N LEU A 9 49.43 -25.36 2.78
CA LEU A 9 48.80 -24.71 3.93
C LEU A 9 48.15 -23.36 3.53
N GLY A 10 48.79 -22.60 2.65
CA GLY A 10 48.25 -21.35 2.11
C GLY A 10 47.00 -21.56 1.25
N ILE A 11 46.98 -22.59 0.40
CA ILE A 11 45.80 -22.96 -0.40
C ILE A 11 44.65 -23.41 0.49
N PHE A 12 44.92 -24.18 1.55
CA PHE A 12 43.91 -24.62 2.52
C PHE A 12 43.30 -23.46 3.31
N PHE A 13 44.13 -22.50 3.75
CA PHE A 13 43.61 -21.28 4.38
C PHE A 13 42.82 -20.42 3.42
N ALA A 14 43.28 -20.27 2.17
CA ALA A 14 42.57 -19.54 1.13
C ALA A 14 41.22 -20.17 0.83
N SER A 15 41.09 -21.49 0.78
CA SER A 15 39.82 -22.18 0.54
C SER A 15 38.87 -22.14 1.74
N ILE A 16 39.37 -22.15 2.98
CA ILE A 16 38.54 -21.86 4.16
C ILE A 16 38.05 -20.41 4.12
N LEU A 17 38.92 -19.46 3.78
CA LEU A 17 38.56 -18.05 3.71
C LEU A 17 37.56 -17.77 2.57
N LEU A 18 37.75 -18.42 1.42
CA LEU A 18 36.83 -18.39 0.28
C LEU A 18 35.51 -19.07 0.64
N GLY A 19 35.55 -20.20 1.33
CA GLY A 19 34.36 -20.88 1.84
C GLY A 19 33.59 -20.04 2.85
N PHE A 20 34.29 -19.32 3.73
CA PHE A 20 33.69 -18.39 4.68
C PHE A 20 33.13 -17.14 3.98
N LEU A 21 33.81 -16.62 2.96
CA LEU A 21 33.33 -15.52 2.12
C LEU A 21 32.10 -15.92 1.32
N VAL A 22 32.12 -17.08 0.66
CA VAL A 22 31.01 -17.65 -0.12
C VAL A 22 29.84 -17.98 0.81
N TRP A 23 30.08 -18.57 1.99
CA TRP A 23 29.05 -18.75 3.02
C TRP A 23 28.46 -17.39 3.42
N LYS A 24 29.29 -16.40 3.78
CA LYS A 24 28.82 -15.06 4.17
C LYS A 24 28.07 -14.33 3.05
N ILE A 25 28.40 -14.60 1.78
CA ILE A 25 27.73 -14.06 0.59
C ILE A 25 26.41 -14.80 0.32
N LEU A 26 26.35 -16.14 0.46
CA LEU A 26 25.13 -16.94 0.31
C LEU A 26 24.17 -16.84 1.51
N THR A 27 24.64 -16.50 2.70
CA THR A 27 23.81 -16.29 3.90
C THR A 27 23.60 -14.81 4.24
N ARG A 28 23.69 -13.92 3.24
CA ARG A 28 23.31 -12.51 3.43
C ARG A 28 21.81 -12.43 3.73
N LYS A 29 21.51 -11.69 4.81
CA LYS A 29 20.21 -11.59 5.48
C LYS A 29 19.06 -11.43 4.47
N THR A 30 18.21 -12.46 4.36
CA THR A 30 16.77 -12.22 4.19
C THR A 30 16.39 -11.08 5.12
N ASP A 31 15.75 -10.01 4.63
CA ASP A 31 15.33 -8.87 5.47
C ASP A 31 14.63 -9.42 6.71
N SER A 32 15.37 -9.40 7.83
CA SER A 32 15.03 -10.22 8.98
C SER A 32 13.74 -9.71 9.63
N VAL A 33 13.45 -8.42 9.45
CA VAL A 33 12.18 -7.76 9.77
C VAL A 33 11.02 -8.43 9.02
N TYR A 34 11.04 -8.45 7.68
CA TYR A 34 9.96 -9.10 6.90
C TYR A 34 9.87 -10.61 7.15
N LYS A 35 11.00 -11.28 7.34
CA LYS A 35 11.04 -12.70 7.67
C LYS A 35 10.40 -13.00 9.04
N ASN A 36 10.64 -12.15 10.03
CA ASN A 36 10.01 -12.27 11.34
C ASN A 36 8.51 -11.94 11.24
N PHE A 37 8.15 -10.90 10.47
CA PHE A 37 6.77 -10.51 10.21
C PHE A 37 5.95 -11.64 9.56
N SER A 38 6.45 -12.22 8.47
CA SER A 38 5.78 -13.33 7.76
C SER A 38 5.63 -14.61 8.60
N LYS A 39 6.45 -14.78 9.63
CA LYS A 39 6.39 -15.92 10.56
C LYS A 39 5.52 -15.68 11.79
N GLY A 40 5.02 -14.47 11.99
CA GLY A 40 4.29 -14.10 13.20
C GLY A 40 5.17 -13.84 14.42
N ASN A 41 6.45 -13.56 14.23
CA ASN A 41 7.37 -13.25 15.33
C ASN A 41 7.29 -11.75 15.69
N TRP A 42 6.13 -11.29 16.17
CA TRP A 42 5.84 -9.86 16.31
C TRP A 42 6.78 -9.11 17.25
N GLU A 43 7.14 -9.71 18.39
CA GLU A 43 8.12 -9.13 19.31
C GLU A 43 9.46 -8.90 18.61
N ASP A 44 9.93 -9.88 17.84
CA ASP A 44 11.23 -9.81 17.16
C ASP A 44 11.24 -8.74 16.07
N VAL A 45 10.14 -8.56 15.33
CA VAL A 45 10.01 -7.46 14.36
C VAL A 45 10.19 -6.11 15.05
N VAL A 46 9.47 -5.88 16.15
CA VAL A 46 9.52 -4.61 16.87
C VAL A 46 10.93 -4.35 17.43
N LEU A 47 11.53 -5.35 18.08
CA LEU A 47 12.86 -5.23 18.65
C LEU A 47 13.93 -5.00 17.57
N GLU A 48 13.81 -5.67 16.43
CA GLU A 48 14.74 -5.52 15.32
C GLU A 48 14.68 -4.10 14.71
N VAL A 49 13.48 -3.58 14.48
CA VAL A 49 13.29 -2.23 13.92
C VAL A 49 13.79 -1.17 14.91
N LEU A 50 13.57 -1.34 16.21
CA LEU A 50 14.11 -0.43 17.24
C LEU A 50 15.65 -0.46 17.32
N GLY A 51 16.26 -1.62 17.05
CA GLY A 51 17.72 -1.78 17.04
C GLY A 51 18.40 -1.38 15.73
N LYS A 52 17.63 -1.11 14.66
CA LYS A 52 18.14 -0.76 13.33
C LYS A 52 18.54 0.72 13.31
N LYS A 53 19.74 1.02 12.80
CA LYS A 53 20.30 2.38 12.76
C LYS A 53 19.47 3.32 11.88
N ASP A 54 19.10 2.83 10.71
CA ASP A 54 18.34 3.58 9.70
C ASP A 54 17.17 2.70 9.19
N PRO A 55 16.07 2.56 9.96
CA PRO A 55 14.87 1.86 9.49
C PRO A 55 14.17 2.65 8.39
N ASP A 56 13.59 1.95 7.43
CA ASP A 56 12.82 2.56 6.36
C ASP A 56 11.29 2.49 6.59
N LEU A 57 10.52 3.01 5.64
CA LEU A 57 9.06 3.09 5.77
C LEU A 57 8.39 1.71 5.83
N GLU A 58 8.96 0.69 5.20
CA GLU A 58 8.42 -0.68 5.28
C GLU A 58 8.71 -1.29 6.64
N ASP A 59 9.92 -1.08 7.19
CA ASP A 59 10.26 -1.46 8.56
C ASP A 59 9.27 -0.85 9.56
N TYR A 60 9.01 0.47 9.45
CA TYR A 60 8.05 1.15 10.30
C TYR A 60 6.62 0.62 10.13
N SER A 61 6.23 0.28 8.90
CA SER A 61 4.92 -0.34 8.61
C SER A 61 4.82 -1.70 9.28
N TYR A 62 5.83 -2.57 9.12
CA TYR A 62 5.86 -3.91 9.71
C TYR A 62 5.90 -3.85 11.24
N ALA A 63 6.69 -2.97 11.84
CA ALA A 63 6.73 -2.79 13.29
C ALA A 63 5.39 -2.28 13.84
N SER A 64 4.75 -1.30 13.20
CA SER A 64 3.43 -0.79 13.61
C SER A 64 2.35 -1.87 13.54
N MET A 65 2.33 -2.67 12.46
CA MET A 65 1.40 -3.80 12.32
C MET A 65 1.69 -4.91 13.33
N SER A 66 2.96 -5.23 13.57
CA SER A 66 3.38 -6.25 14.54
C SER A 66 3.01 -5.86 15.96
N LEU A 67 3.08 -4.57 16.30
CA LEU A 67 2.64 -4.10 17.61
C LEU A 67 1.12 -4.26 17.80
N ALA A 68 0.32 -4.06 16.74
CA ALA A 68 -1.11 -4.33 16.77
C ALA A 68 -1.41 -5.83 16.96
N GLU A 69 -0.68 -6.69 16.25
CA GLU A 69 -0.77 -8.15 16.42
C GLU A 69 -0.38 -8.58 17.84
N TYR A 70 0.74 -8.08 18.35
CA TYR A 70 1.19 -8.38 19.70
C TYR A 70 0.17 -7.95 20.76
N ASN A 71 -0.40 -6.75 20.65
CA ASN A 71 -1.48 -6.30 21.54
C ASN A 71 -2.70 -7.24 21.46
N SER A 72 -3.04 -7.74 20.26
CA SER A 72 -4.12 -8.71 20.07
C SER A 72 -3.81 -10.06 20.70
N GLU A 73 -2.59 -10.58 20.55
CA GLU A 73 -2.17 -11.85 21.13
C GLU A 73 -2.25 -11.83 22.66
N LEU A 74 -1.92 -10.69 23.29
CA LEU A 74 -2.04 -10.50 24.73
C LEU A 74 -3.47 -10.69 25.25
N LEU A 75 -4.51 -10.61 24.41
CA LEU A 75 -5.89 -10.91 24.83
C LEU A 75 -6.06 -12.41 25.16
N THR A 76 -5.33 -13.28 24.46
CA THR A 76 -5.42 -14.74 24.61
C THR A 76 -4.53 -15.30 25.73
N VAL A 77 -3.56 -14.51 26.20
CA VAL A 77 -2.64 -14.91 27.28
C VAL A 77 -3.36 -14.90 28.64
N THR A 78 -3.13 -15.93 29.46
CA THR A 78 -3.70 -16.02 30.81
C THR A 78 -3.22 -14.89 31.71
N SER A 79 -4.08 -14.41 32.61
CA SER A 79 -3.79 -13.23 33.46
C SER A 79 -2.48 -13.34 34.25
N GLU A 80 -2.15 -14.52 34.77
CA GLU A 80 -0.90 -14.78 35.52
C GLU A 80 0.37 -14.60 34.68
N LYS A 81 0.31 -14.92 33.38
CA LYS A 81 1.46 -14.82 32.46
C LYS A 81 1.53 -13.47 31.75
N LYS A 82 0.39 -12.77 31.64
CA LYS A 82 0.24 -11.54 30.84
C LYS A 82 1.11 -10.41 31.36
N GLU A 83 1.06 -10.10 32.66
CA GLU A 83 1.81 -8.97 33.23
C GLU A 83 3.33 -9.20 33.17
N LYS A 84 3.77 -10.46 33.30
CA LYS A 84 5.17 -10.85 33.13
C LYS A 84 5.63 -10.72 31.67
N ALA A 85 4.81 -11.13 30.70
CA ALA A 85 5.11 -11.01 29.27
C ALA A 85 5.23 -9.53 28.86
N VAL A 86 4.24 -8.71 29.25
CA VAL A 86 4.22 -7.27 28.99
C VAL A 86 5.44 -6.57 29.60
N SER A 87 5.75 -6.84 30.87
CA SER A 87 6.90 -6.22 31.55
C SER A 87 8.23 -6.59 30.87
N LYS A 88 8.39 -7.88 30.50
CA LYS A 88 9.58 -8.36 29.79
C LYS A 88 9.74 -7.70 28.42
N PHE A 89 8.65 -7.56 27.66
CA PHE A 89 8.70 -6.92 26.35
C PHE A 89 8.96 -5.41 26.46
N ALA A 90 8.36 -4.74 27.45
CA ALA A 90 8.61 -3.33 27.73
C ALA A 90 10.08 -3.07 28.11
N GLU A 91 10.67 -3.92 28.94
CA GLU A 91 12.09 -3.83 29.33
C GLU A 91 13.01 -3.97 28.12
N LYS A 92 12.75 -4.93 27.23
CA LYS A 92 13.56 -5.14 26.02
C LYS A 92 13.41 -4.04 24.97
N SER A 93 12.18 -3.56 24.77
CA SER A 93 11.86 -2.61 23.69
C SER A 93 12.03 -1.15 24.11
N GLY A 94 11.97 -0.85 25.41
CA GLY A 94 11.89 0.53 25.90
C GLY A 94 10.57 1.24 25.55
N LEU A 95 9.58 0.52 25.01
CA LEU A 95 8.26 1.06 24.73
C LEU A 95 7.44 1.16 26.01
N LYS A 96 6.69 2.26 26.13
CA LYS A 96 5.70 2.41 27.21
C LYS A 96 4.48 1.54 26.90
N PHE A 97 3.90 0.96 27.94
CA PHE A 97 2.62 0.27 27.84
C PHE A 97 1.60 0.88 28.80
N PHE A 98 0.33 0.68 28.46
CA PHE A 98 -0.82 1.15 29.22
C PHE A 98 -1.64 -0.06 29.67
N LYS A 99 -2.11 -0.03 30.92
CA LYS A 99 -2.97 -1.04 31.53
C LYS A 99 -4.36 -0.46 31.73
N ARG A 100 -5.41 -1.18 31.31
CA ARG A 100 -6.81 -0.76 31.43
C ARG A 100 -7.68 -1.94 31.87
N GLU A 101 -8.73 -1.67 32.64
CA GLU A 101 -9.76 -2.66 32.97
C GLU A 101 -11.01 -2.39 32.13
N VAL A 102 -11.42 -3.34 31.31
CA VAL A 102 -12.59 -3.23 30.43
C VAL A 102 -13.44 -4.49 30.58
N GLY A 103 -14.68 -4.34 31.06
CA GLY A 103 -15.60 -5.47 31.22
C GLY A 103 -15.07 -6.59 32.11
N GLY A 104 -14.29 -6.26 33.14
CA GLY A 104 -13.64 -7.22 34.03
C GLY A 104 -12.42 -7.92 33.45
N ARG A 105 -11.90 -7.46 32.30
CA ARG A 105 -10.65 -7.93 31.68
C ARG A 105 -9.58 -6.85 31.75
N THR A 106 -8.39 -7.26 32.16
CA THR A 106 -7.18 -6.43 32.06
C THR A 106 -6.64 -6.46 30.61
N ILE A 107 -6.57 -5.28 30.01
CA ILE A 107 -6.04 -5.04 28.66
C ILE A 107 -4.72 -4.28 28.77
N PHE A 108 -3.72 -4.73 28.01
CA PHE A 108 -2.42 -4.08 27.88
C PHE A 108 -2.21 -3.66 26.44
N THR A 109 -1.76 -2.43 26.23
CA THR A 109 -1.46 -1.89 24.90
C THR A 109 -0.15 -1.13 24.92
N PHE A 110 0.67 -1.28 23.88
CA PHE A 110 1.93 -0.55 23.74
C PHE A 110 1.80 0.74 22.93
N GLU A 111 2.61 1.74 23.28
CA GLU A 111 2.80 2.96 22.50
C GLU A 111 3.39 2.64 21.12
N ASP A 112 2.73 3.07 20.05
CA ASP A 112 3.21 2.90 18.68
C ASP A 112 3.87 4.18 18.16
N ARG A 113 5.20 4.24 18.27
CA ARG A 113 6.00 5.34 17.71
C ARG A 113 6.32 5.15 16.23
N PHE A 114 6.18 3.94 15.70
CA PHE A 114 6.50 3.63 14.30
C PHE A 114 5.48 4.29 13.37
N PHE A 115 4.22 4.28 13.78
CA PHE A 115 3.10 4.81 13.01
C PHE A 115 3.24 6.29 12.64
N SER A 116 3.89 7.11 13.47
CA SER A 116 4.11 8.53 13.18
C SER A 116 5.13 8.78 12.07
N PHE A 117 6.04 7.84 11.82
CA PHE A 117 7.04 7.98 10.74
C PHE A 117 6.47 7.68 9.35
N LEU A 118 5.27 7.09 9.27
CA LEU A 118 4.61 6.81 8.01
C LEU A 118 3.91 8.08 7.47
N PRO A 119 4.09 8.44 6.18
CA PRO A 119 3.42 9.61 5.60
C PRO A 119 1.90 9.47 5.58
N ASP A 120 1.16 10.52 5.97
CA ASP A 120 -0.30 10.54 5.87
C ASP A 120 -0.75 10.32 4.41
N GLY A 121 -1.79 9.49 4.20
CA GLY A 121 -2.30 9.14 2.87
C GLY A 121 -1.50 8.05 2.13
N SER A 122 -0.30 7.67 2.60
CA SER A 122 0.50 6.61 1.95
C SER A 122 -0.14 5.23 2.06
N PHE A 123 0.15 4.35 1.09
CA PHE A 123 -0.26 2.94 1.12
C PHE A 123 0.18 2.24 2.41
N LEU A 124 1.46 2.38 2.80
CA LEU A 124 2.02 1.72 3.98
C LEU A 124 1.36 2.18 5.29
N LYS A 125 0.99 3.46 5.39
CA LYS A 125 0.22 3.96 6.55
C LYS A 125 -1.21 3.46 6.54
N THR A 126 -1.84 3.43 5.37
CA THR A 126 -3.21 2.92 5.20
C THR A 126 -3.29 1.44 5.54
N ARG A 127 -2.30 0.65 5.13
CA ARG A 127 -2.16 -0.77 5.50
C ARG A 127 -2.02 -0.96 7.00
N ALA A 128 -1.15 -0.18 7.65
CA ALA A 128 -1.01 -0.19 9.11
C ALA A 128 -2.31 0.25 9.82
N LEU A 129 -2.99 1.28 9.32
CA LEU A 129 -4.30 1.71 9.82
C LEU A 129 -5.34 0.60 9.75
N CYS A 130 -5.45 -0.10 8.61
CA CYS A 130 -6.38 -1.20 8.44
C CYS A 130 -6.15 -2.28 9.49
N LYS A 131 -4.89 -2.65 9.74
CA LYS A 131 -4.52 -3.62 10.76
C LYS A 131 -4.86 -3.16 12.18
N LYS A 132 -4.51 -1.92 12.51
CA LYS A 132 -4.77 -1.31 13.83
C LYS A 132 -6.26 -1.16 14.13
N LEU A 133 -7.07 -0.80 13.15
CA LEU A 133 -8.53 -0.70 13.29
C LEU A 133 -9.20 -2.06 13.37
N THR A 134 -8.72 -3.04 12.58
CA THR A 134 -9.22 -4.42 12.58
C THR A 134 -9.02 -5.11 13.93
N LEU A 135 -7.79 -5.07 14.47
CA LEU A 135 -7.45 -5.76 15.72
C LEU A 135 -7.77 -4.90 16.94
N GLY A 136 -7.52 -3.59 16.85
CA GLY A 136 -7.80 -2.65 17.92
C GLY A 136 -9.27 -2.56 18.30
N ALA A 137 -10.20 -2.99 17.43
CA ALA A 137 -11.61 -3.13 17.79
C ALA A 137 -11.84 -4.00 19.06
N GLU A 138 -10.92 -4.90 19.39
CA GLU A 138 -11.02 -5.77 20.57
C GLU A 138 -10.35 -5.21 21.84
N TYR A 139 -9.42 -4.25 21.71
CA TYR A 139 -8.57 -3.82 22.82
C TYR A 139 -8.35 -2.31 22.96
N GLU A 140 -8.68 -1.50 21.95
CA GLU A 140 -8.55 -0.05 22.01
C GLU A 140 -9.80 0.63 22.54
N THR A 141 -9.60 1.85 23.04
CA THR A 141 -10.70 2.72 23.42
C THR A 141 -11.31 3.43 22.21
N GLN A 142 -12.58 3.83 22.36
CA GLN A 142 -13.34 4.53 21.31
C GLN A 142 -12.63 5.80 20.82
N ASP A 143 -11.92 6.54 21.69
CA ASP A 143 -11.17 7.74 21.31
C ASP A 143 -9.94 7.45 20.42
N ILE A 144 -9.24 6.33 20.68
CA ILE A 144 -8.09 5.91 19.86
C ILE A 144 -8.59 5.41 18.52
N LEU A 145 -9.63 4.58 18.52
CA LEU A 145 -10.27 4.08 17.30
C LEU A 145 -10.82 5.22 16.45
N SER A 146 -11.45 6.23 17.06
CA SER A 146 -11.95 7.40 16.34
C SER A 146 -10.82 8.19 15.67
N ARG A 147 -9.68 8.38 16.34
CA ARG A 147 -8.50 9.04 15.76
C ARG A 147 -7.93 8.26 14.57
N TYR A 148 -7.91 6.93 14.64
CA TYR A 148 -7.50 6.10 13.51
C TYR A 148 -8.55 6.10 12.38
N LEU A 149 -9.84 6.09 12.71
CA LEU A 149 -10.92 6.17 11.73
C LEU A 149 -10.85 7.46 10.92
N VAL A 150 -10.62 8.62 11.57
CA VAL A 150 -10.46 9.92 10.87
C VAL A 150 -9.38 9.85 9.78
N LYS A 151 -8.27 9.17 10.08
CA LYS A 151 -7.19 8.97 9.12
C LYS A 151 -7.60 8.00 8.01
N LEU A 152 -8.26 6.90 8.35
CA LEU A 152 -8.73 5.90 7.39
C LEU A 152 -9.75 6.50 6.40
N ILE A 153 -10.79 7.18 6.88
CA ILE A 153 -11.83 7.79 6.02
C ILE A 153 -11.33 8.95 5.16
N SER A 154 -10.09 9.40 5.38
CA SER A 154 -9.42 10.40 4.55
C SER A 154 -8.42 9.78 3.57
N SER A 155 -8.23 8.46 3.57
CA SER A 155 -7.35 7.72 2.67
C SER A 155 -8.13 7.06 1.52
N ASN A 156 -7.41 6.72 0.45
CA ASN A 156 -7.99 6.03 -0.71
C ASN A 156 -8.26 4.55 -0.37
N PRO A 157 -9.51 4.06 -0.47
CA PRO A 157 -9.84 2.68 -0.16
C PRO A 157 -9.46 1.69 -1.27
N LEU A 158 -9.26 2.13 -2.51
CA LEU A 158 -9.09 1.22 -3.67
C LEU A 158 -7.87 0.29 -3.56
N PRO A 159 -6.66 0.75 -3.16
CA PRO A 159 -5.47 -0.11 -3.10
C PRO A 159 -5.55 -1.26 -2.09
N LEU A 160 -6.42 -1.14 -1.09
CA LEU A 160 -6.59 -2.08 0.01
C LEU A 160 -8.07 -2.41 0.20
N TYR A 161 -8.84 -2.49 -0.88
CA TYR A 161 -10.31 -2.51 -0.83
C TYR A 161 -10.88 -3.48 0.21
N ASN A 162 -10.39 -4.72 0.24
CA ASN A 162 -10.89 -5.74 1.16
C ASN A 162 -10.49 -5.44 2.61
N GLU A 163 -9.21 -5.20 2.87
CA GLU A 163 -8.67 -4.91 4.19
C GLU A 163 -9.27 -3.62 4.76
N TYR A 164 -9.48 -2.62 3.90
CA TYR A 164 -10.09 -1.35 4.23
C TYR A 164 -11.55 -1.54 4.66
N ASN A 165 -12.35 -2.25 3.86
CA ASN A 165 -13.74 -2.52 4.20
C ASN A 165 -13.88 -3.29 5.51
N GLN A 166 -13.02 -4.29 5.74
CA GLN A 166 -13.01 -5.06 6.99
C GLN A 166 -12.59 -4.22 8.19
N ALA A 167 -11.57 -3.38 8.04
CA ALA A 167 -11.11 -2.47 9.08
C ALA A 167 -12.18 -1.42 9.43
N LEU A 168 -12.83 -0.86 8.41
CA LEU A 168 -13.94 0.06 8.57
C LEU A 168 -15.07 -0.62 9.35
N LEU A 169 -15.53 -1.78 8.88
CA LEU A 169 -16.62 -2.53 9.51
C LEU A 169 -16.36 -2.83 10.98
N LYS A 170 -15.24 -3.48 11.28
CA LYS A 170 -14.89 -3.87 12.66
C LYS A 170 -14.72 -2.67 13.57
N SER A 171 -14.07 -1.60 13.10
CA SER A 171 -13.90 -0.41 13.91
C SER A 171 -15.23 0.29 14.21
N LEU A 172 -16.11 0.39 13.22
CA LEU A 172 -17.44 0.98 13.39
C LEU A 172 -18.24 0.15 14.38
N SER A 173 -18.24 -1.18 14.27
CA SER A 173 -18.90 -2.08 15.23
C SER A 173 -18.40 -1.90 16.67
N ALA A 174 -17.14 -1.49 16.85
CA ALA A 174 -16.55 -1.15 18.15
C ALA A 174 -16.86 0.30 18.63
N GLY A 175 -17.59 1.08 17.84
CA GLY A 175 -18.01 2.45 18.18
C GLY A 175 -16.99 3.53 17.82
N SER A 176 -16.13 3.29 16.82
CA SER A 176 -15.12 4.27 16.35
C SER A 176 -15.71 5.56 15.75
N ALA A 177 -17.01 5.61 15.49
CA ALA A 177 -17.68 6.80 14.95
C ALA A 177 -18.10 7.83 16.03
N ARG A 178 -18.09 7.45 17.31
CA ARG A 178 -18.69 8.23 18.41
C ARG A 178 -18.05 9.61 18.58
N GLU A 179 -16.72 9.65 18.55
CA GLU A 179 -15.94 10.89 18.77
C GLU A 179 -15.63 11.64 17.47
N LEU A 180 -16.27 11.27 16.34
CA LEU A 180 -16.13 12.02 15.09
C LEU A 180 -16.81 13.39 15.20
N ASP A 181 -16.13 14.42 14.69
CA ASP A 181 -16.73 15.73 14.45
C ASP A 181 -17.66 15.71 13.22
N GLU A 182 -18.32 16.84 12.94
CA GLU A 182 -19.26 16.95 11.82
C GLU A 182 -18.60 16.65 10.46
N ASN A 183 -17.35 17.09 10.28
CA ASN A 183 -16.59 16.84 9.06
C ASN A 183 -16.27 15.35 8.88
N GLY A 184 -15.82 14.68 9.95
CA GLY A 184 -15.56 13.24 9.97
C GLY A 184 -16.83 12.43 9.70
N ARG A 185 -17.96 12.81 10.29
CA ARG A 185 -19.26 12.16 10.05
C ARG A 185 -19.74 12.35 8.61
N SER A 186 -19.53 13.54 8.03
CA SER A 186 -19.84 13.80 6.63
C SER A 186 -19.01 12.95 5.67
N LYS A 187 -17.70 12.83 5.92
CA LYS A 187 -16.81 11.94 5.14
C LYS A 187 -17.22 10.47 5.28
N LEU A 188 -17.46 10.00 6.50
CA LEU A 188 -17.90 8.64 6.78
C LEU A 188 -19.23 8.34 6.08
N SER A 189 -20.19 9.27 6.12
CA SER A 189 -21.48 9.13 5.44
C SER A 189 -21.31 8.87 3.94
N LYS A 190 -20.53 9.69 3.23
CA LYS A 190 -20.26 9.51 1.79
C LYS A 190 -19.57 8.18 1.50
N LEU A 191 -18.66 7.77 2.37
CA LEU A 191 -17.93 6.51 2.24
C LEU A 191 -18.85 5.30 2.43
N LEU A 192 -19.76 5.35 3.40
CA LEU A 192 -20.75 4.29 3.62
C LEU A 192 -21.81 4.23 2.51
N GLU A 193 -22.23 5.38 1.96
CA GLU A 193 -23.08 5.40 0.75
C GLU A 193 -22.38 4.72 -0.43
N TYR A 194 -21.10 5.06 -0.65
CA TYR A 194 -20.28 4.44 -1.69
C TYR A 194 -20.21 2.92 -1.53
N PHE A 195 -19.85 2.43 -0.34
CA PHE A 195 -19.74 0.99 -0.09
C PHE A 195 -21.09 0.28 -0.08
N SER A 196 -22.17 0.94 0.35
CA SER A 196 -23.51 0.34 0.34
C SER A 196 -24.04 0.09 -1.08
N GLY A 197 -23.57 0.86 -2.06
CA GLY A 197 -23.91 0.70 -3.48
C GLY A 197 -23.05 -0.34 -4.21
N ARG A 198 -22.12 -1.00 -3.53
CA ARG A 198 -21.22 -1.99 -4.11
C ARG A 198 -21.61 -3.40 -3.70
N GLU A 199 -21.78 -4.29 -4.67
CA GLU A 199 -22.14 -5.69 -4.42
C GLU A 199 -21.02 -6.49 -3.76
N ASP A 200 -19.76 -6.10 -3.98
CA ASP A 200 -18.56 -6.72 -3.43
C ASP A 200 -18.18 -6.19 -2.03
N SER A 201 -18.96 -5.26 -1.47
CA SER A 201 -18.71 -4.68 -0.16
C SER A 201 -19.49 -5.41 0.96
N PRO A 202 -18.93 -5.56 2.17
CA PRO A 202 -19.71 -6.02 3.33
C PRO A 202 -20.85 -5.06 3.72
N PHE A 203 -20.84 -3.82 3.24
CA PHE A 203 -21.91 -2.85 3.46
C PHE A 203 -23.03 -2.94 2.41
N SER A 204 -22.94 -3.84 1.43
CA SER A 204 -23.90 -3.95 0.32
C SER A 204 -25.35 -4.04 0.83
N GLY A 205 -26.21 -3.15 0.31
CA GLY A 205 -27.61 -3.07 0.76
C GLY A 205 -27.77 -2.83 2.26
N GLY A 206 -26.75 -2.28 2.92
CA GLY A 206 -26.67 -2.06 4.35
C GLY A 206 -27.35 -0.78 4.83
N LYS A 207 -27.94 0.02 3.94
CA LYS A 207 -28.65 1.25 4.31
C LYS A 207 -30.12 0.96 4.63
N ALA A 208 -30.60 1.47 5.76
CA ALA A 208 -31.99 1.29 6.18
C ALA A 208 -32.55 2.53 6.88
N GLU A 209 -33.87 2.65 6.89
CA GLU A 209 -34.64 3.64 7.65
C GLU A 209 -35.33 2.94 8.83
N ILE A 210 -35.36 3.62 9.98
CA ILE A 210 -36.03 3.13 11.19
C ILE A 210 -37.55 3.26 11.07
N GLU A 211 -38.25 2.11 11.08
CA GLU A 211 -39.72 2.04 11.05
C GLU A 211 -40.32 1.83 12.44
N GLY A 212 -40.79 2.92 13.04
CA GLY A 212 -41.49 2.90 14.32
C GLY A 212 -41.11 4.10 15.18
N LYS A 213 -41.77 4.26 16.33
CA LYS A 213 -41.48 5.36 17.27
C LYS A 213 -40.92 4.79 18.56
N ASN A 214 -39.94 5.48 19.15
CA ASN A 214 -39.30 5.11 20.42
C ASN A 214 -38.76 3.67 20.42
N LEU A 215 -38.03 3.32 19.36
CA LEU A 215 -37.53 1.96 19.16
C LEU A 215 -36.28 1.71 20.00
N ASN A 216 -36.32 0.64 20.79
CA ASN A 216 -35.22 0.23 21.63
C ASN A 216 -34.09 -0.39 20.80
N VAL A 217 -32.92 0.23 20.87
CA VAL A 217 -31.65 -0.33 20.38
C VAL A 217 -30.92 -0.95 21.57
N ARG A 218 -30.36 -2.14 21.37
CA ARG A 218 -29.84 -2.98 22.45
C ARG A 218 -28.33 -3.14 22.39
N THR A 219 -27.72 -3.50 23.50
CA THR A 219 -26.26 -3.74 23.56
C THR A 219 -25.83 -5.04 22.87
N GLY A 220 -26.77 -5.96 22.62
CA GLY A 220 -26.55 -7.24 21.96
C GLY A 220 -27.81 -7.72 21.24
N PRO A 221 -27.69 -8.76 20.37
CA PRO A 221 -28.83 -9.32 19.65
C PRO A 221 -29.75 -10.05 20.63
N GLY A 222 -31.00 -9.62 20.73
CA GLY A 222 -32.03 -10.25 21.57
C GLY A 222 -32.64 -9.30 22.59
N THR A 223 -33.88 -9.57 23.00
CA THR A 223 -34.63 -8.73 23.95
C THR A 223 -34.15 -8.84 25.41
N GLU A 224 -33.32 -9.83 25.70
CA GLU A 224 -32.65 -10.04 26.99
C GLU A 224 -31.50 -9.07 27.23
N ASN A 225 -30.94 -8.48 26.17
CA ASN A 225 -29.87 -7.51 26.30
C ASN A 225 -30.39 -6.16 26.80
N PRO A 226 -29.61 -5.43 27.61
CA PRO A 226 -29.93 -4.07 28.02
C PRO A 226 -30.20 -3.13 26.84
N ILE A 227 -31.04 -2.12 27.08
CA ILE A 227 -31.26 -1.02 26.14
C ILE A 227 -30.00 -0.15 26.14
N ALA A 228 -29.43 0.08 24.96
CA ALA A 228 -28.30 0.98 24.75
C ALA A 228 -28.77 2.42 24.54
N PHE A 229 -29.73 2.61 23.62
CA PHE A 229 -30.35 3.90 23.30
C PHE A 229 -31.67 3.68 22.57
N GLN A 230 -32.36 4.76 22.19
CA GLN A 230 -33.63 4.70 21.47
C GLN A 230 -33.62 5.61 20.24
N PHE A 231 -34.27 5.16 19.17
CA PHE A 231 -34.59 5.99 18.01
C PHE A 231 -36.00 6.58 18.13
N THR A 232 -36.18 7.78 17.60
CA THR A 232 -37.48 8.47 17.58
C THR A 232 -38.34 8.08 16.38
N GLY A 233 -37.73 7.57 15.30
CA GLY A 233 -38.35 7.11 14.07
C GLY A 233 -37.94 7.95 12.86
N GLY A 234 -37.75 7.29 11.71
CA GLY A 234 -37.36 7.93 10.44
C GLY A 234 -35.87 8.24 10.28
N GLU A 235 -35.04 7.90 11.28
CA GLU A 235 -33.60 8.02 11.14
C GLU A 235 -33.05 7.02 10.10
N THR A 236 -32.06 7.46 9.32
CA THR A 236 -31.29 6.58 8.43
C THR A 236 -30.10 5.98 9.18
N VAL A 237 -29.93 4.67 9.06
CA VAL A 237 -28.86 3.90 9.70
C VAL A 237 -28.14 3.02 8.70
N PHE A 238 -26.92 2.62 9.06
CA PHE A 238 -26.12 1.64 8.31
C PHE A 238 -25.99 0.35 9.11
N ILE A 239 -26.33 -0.77 8.49
CA ILE A 239 -26.24 -2.12 9.04
C ILE A 239 -24.78 -2.57 8.94
N LEU A 240 -24.19 -2.90 10.08
CA LEU A 240 -22.81 -3.38 10.21
C LEU A 240 -22.74 -4.90 10.34
N ASP A 241 -23.74 -5.52 10.96
CA ASP A 241 -23.77 -6.97 11.16
C ASP A 241 -25.20 -7.50 11.24
N ARG A 242 -25.38 -8.79 11.01
CA ARG A 242 -26.66 -9.49 11.07
C ARG A 242 -26.50 -10.79 11.85
N ASP A 243 -27.25 -10.91 12.94
CA ASP A 243 -27.38 -12.16 13.68
C ASP A 243 -28.07 -13.20 12.78
N SER A 244 -27.59 -14.44 12.80
CA SER A 244 -28.10 -15.51 11.94
C SER A 244 -29.43 -16.10 12.44
N ARG A 245 -29.81 -15.84 13.69
CA ARG A 245 -31.03 -16.38 14.30
C ARG A 245 -32.23 -15.57 13.87
N THR A 246 -33.27 -16.29 13.46
CA THR A 246 -34.55 -15.69 13.12
C THR A 246 -35.50 -15.79 14.31
N GLU A 247 -36.12 -14.67 14.65
CA GLU A 247 -37.10 -14.55 15.72
C GLU A 247 -38.40 -13.92 15.19
N THR A 248 -39.46 -13.99 15.98
CA THR A 248 -40.72 -13.29 15.70
C THR A 248 -41.01 -12.32 16.83
N ILE A 249 -40.96 -11.03 16.54
CA ILE A 249 -41.24 -9.95 17.50
C ILE A 249 -42.36 -9.09 16.93
N ALA A 250 -43.40 -8.82 17.73
CA ALA A 250 -44.57 -8.05 17.33
C ALA A 250 -45.19 -8.53 15.99
N SER A 251 -45.34 -9.86 15.85
CA SER A 251 -45.86 -10.53 14.64
C SER A 251 -45.03 -10.34 13.36
N LYS A 252 -43.82 -9.77 13.45
CA LYS A 252 -42.87 -9.66 12.35
C LYS A 252 -41.77 -10.69 12.51
N LYS A 253 -41.48 -11.45 11.46
CA LYS A 253 -40.36 -12.40 11.41
C LYS A 253 -39.11 -11.67 10.90
N GLY A 254 -37.97 -11.88 11.55
CA GLY A 254 -36.73 -11.21 11.17
C GLY A 254 -35.54 -11.65 12.03
N THR A 255 -34.39 -11.04 11.79
CA THR A 255 -33.15 -11.21 12.55
C THR A 255 -32.81 -9.94 13.33
N TRP A 256 -31.83 -10.02 14.22
CA TRP A 256 -31.23 -8.84 14.85
C TRP A 256 -30.11 -8.29 13.97
N ASN A 257 -30.09 -6.98 13.77
CA ASN A 257 -29.07 -6.29 12.98
C ASN A 257 -28.32 -5.30 13.87
N GLN A 258 -26.99 -5.30 13.79
CA GLN A 258 -26.18 -4.24 14.38
C GLN A 258 -26.23 -3.03 13.45
N VAL A 259 -26.59 -1.86 13.98
CA VAL A 259 -26.74 -0.62 13.21
C VAL A 259 -25.89 0.51 13.79
N LEU A 260 -25.42 1.37 12.91
CA LEU A 260 -24.75 2.63 13.21
C LEU A 260 -25.71 3.80 13.00
N ASP A 261 -25.90 4.61 14.05
CA ASP A 261 -26.46 5.95 13.94
C ASP A 261 -25.34 6.95 13.62
N LEU A 262 -25.29 7.46 12.39
CA LEU A 262 -24.29 8.46 12.01
C LEU A 262 -24.43 9.79 12.75
N LYS A 263 -25.62 10.13 13.23
CA LYS A 263 -25.86 11.40 13.93
C LYS A 263 -25.26 11.41 15.33
N SER A 264 -25.16 10.27 15.99
CA SER A 264 -24.53 10.17 17.32
C SER A 264 -23.21 9.41 17.31
N GLY A 265 -22.94 8.65 16.25
CA GLY A 265 -21.85 7.66 16.19
C GLY A 265 -22.11 6.43 17.07
N ASN A 266 -23.31 6.29 17.62
CA ASN A 266 -23.67 5.15 18.47
C ASN A 266 -23.96 3.91 17.63
N VAL A 267 -23.68 2.76 18.23
CA VAL A 267 -23.88 1.44 17.62
C VAL A 267 -24.68 0.57 18.57
N GLY A 268 -25.58 -0.24 18.03
CA GLY A 268 -26.30 -1.24 18.79
C GLY A 268 -27.19 -2.11 17.92
N TRP A 269 -27.92 -3.02 18.55
CA TRP A 269 -28.70 -4.06 17.90
C TRP A 269 -30.19 -3.71 17.86
N ILE A 270 -30.78 -3.82 16.68
CA ILE A 270 -32.21 -3.61 16.45
C ILE A 270 -32.80 -4.76 15.66
N PHE A 271 -34.04 -5.12 15.95
CA PHE A 271 -34.74 -6.16 15.21
C PHE A 271 -35.12 -5.68 13.81
N SER A 272 -34.72 -6.43 12.79
CA SER A 272 -34.90 -6.10 11.36
C SER A 272 -36.35 -5.90 10.92
N GLY A 273 -37.33 -6.42 11.67
CA GLY A 273 -38.74 -6.11 11.44
C GLY A 273 -39.10 -4.62 11.58
N PHE A 274 -38.22 -3.81 12.17
CA PHE A 274 -38.35 -2.35 12.29
C PHE A 274 -37.38 -1.59 11.38
N LEU A 275 -36.82 -2.26 10.36
CA LEU A 275 -35.93 -1.66 9.38
C LEU A 275 -36.55 -1.77 8.00
N LYS A 276 -36.56 -0.65 7.27
CA LYS A 276 -36.87 -0.62 5.85
C LYS A 276 -35.60 -0.36 5.07
N ASN A 277 -35.16 -1.32 4.27
CA ASN A 277 -33.98 -1.12 3.42
C ASN A 277 -34.22 0.03 2.44
N VAL A 278 -33.19 0.86 2.27
CA VAL A 278 -33.19 1.99 1.35
C VAL A 278 -32.02 1.80 0.38
N SER A 279 -32.24 2.13 -0.90
CA SER A 279 -31.16 2.10 -1.88
C SER A 279 -30.08 3.14 -1.55
N SER A 280 -28.83 2.79 -1.78
CA SER A 280 -27.72 3.75 -1.78
C SER A 280 -27.90 4.82 -2.85
N ASP A 281 -27.38 6.02 -2.61
CA ASP A 281 -27.35 7.06 -3.64
C ASP A 281 -26.27 6.77 -4.69
N LEU A 282 -26.69 6.37 -5.89
CA LEU A 282 -25.79 6.02 -6.99
C LEU A 282 -24.93 7.21 -7.46
N SER A 283 -25.43 8.45 -7.31
CA SER A 283 -24.67 9.64 -7.71
C SER A 283 -23.49 9.89 -6.77
N ILE A 284 -23.68 9.65 -5.46
CA ILE A 284 -22.60 9.71 -4.47
C ILE A 284 -21.59 8.60 -4.76
N ALA A 285 -22.07 7.38 -5.02
CA ALA A 285 -21.19 6.25 -5.32
C ALA A 285 -20.31 6.51 -6.57
N GLN A 286 -20.88 7.04 -7.65
CA GLN A 286 -20.14 7.41 -8.86
C GLN A 286 -19.12 8.53 -8.60
N THR A 287 -19.53 9.61 -7.93
CA THR A 287 -18.64 10.74 -7.60
C THR A 287 -17.46 10.29 -6.72
N MET A 288 -17.74 9.41 -5.75
CA MET A 288 -16.71 8.85 -4.86
C MET A 288 -15.78 7.91 -5.62
N GLU A 289 -16.29 7.05 -6.50
CA GLU A 289 -15.49 6.19 -7.37
C GLU A 289 -14.55 7.03 -8.25
N GLU A 290 -15.04 8.10 -8.86
CA GLU A 290 -14.24 9.01 -9.66
C GLU A 290 -13.18 9.73 -8.83
N TYR A 291 -13.54 10.22 -7.64
CA TYR A 291 -12.61 10.84 -6.71
C TYR A 291 -11.52 9.87 -6.27
N PHE A 292 -11.88 8.65 -5.87
CA PHE A 292 -10.91 7.63 -5.48
C PHE A 292 -10.04 7.20 -6.64
N ARG A 293 -10.61 7.02 -7.83
CA ARG A 293 -9.82 6.76 -9.04
C ARG A 293 -8.94 7.94 -9.42
N ALA A 294 -9.30 9.18 -9.10
CA ALA A 294 -8.44 10.34 -9.31
C ALA A 294 -7.30 10.39 -8.28
N LEU A 295 -7.52 9.90 -7.06
CA LEU A 295 -6.46 9.68 -6.07
C LEU A 295 -5.59 8.45 -6.41
N ASP A 296 -6.18 7.42 -7.01
CA ASP A 296 -5.56 6.16 -7.47
C ASP A 296 -4.99 6.26 -8.87
N ARG A 297 -5.21 7.38 -9.56
CA ARG A 297 -4.29 7.84 -10.59
C ARG A 297 -3.00 8.11 -9.83
N SER A 298 -2.26 7.03 -9.55
CA SER A 298 -0.87 7.02 -9.13
C SER A 298 -0.24 8.17 -9.88
N PRO A 299 0.28 9.20 -9.16
CA PRO A 299 0.59 10.49 -9.76
C PRO A 299 1.39 10.15 -10.99
N ALA A 300 0.78 10.33 -12.16
CA ALA A 300 1.50 10.00 -13.35
C ALA A 300 2.71 10.92 -13.27
N TRP A 301 3.91 10.36 -13.31
CA TRP A 301 5.10 11.18 -13.23
C TRP A 301 5.17 11.92 -14.57
N ASP A 302 4.47 13.04 -14.62
CA ASP A 302 4.44 13.97 -15.72
C ASP A 302 5.46 15.09 -15.50
N PHE A 303 5.62 15.90 -16.54
CA PHE A 303 6.58 17.00 -16.57
C PHE A 303 5.90 18.37 -16.60
N GLU A 304 4.61 18.45 -16.28
CA GLU A 304 3.82 19.69 -16.40
C GLU A 304 4.40 20.80 -15.51
N SER A 305 4.63 20.48 -14.23
CA SER A 305 5.16 21.40 -13.22
C SER A 305 6.69 21.52 -13.20
N TRP A 306 7.40 20.70 -13.99
CA TRP A 306 8.86 20.69 -14.07
C TRP A 306 9.41 21.92 -14.83
N LYS A 307 10.63 22.34 -14.46
CA LYS A 307 11.38 23.44 -15.07
C LYS A 307 12.75 22.93 -15.51
N GLU A 308 13.15 23.30 -16.73
CA GLU A 308 14.39 22.87 -17.40
C GLU A 308 15.67 23.08 -16.57
N SER A 309 15.69 24.11 -15.71
CA SER A 309 16.84 24.48 -14.89
C SER A 309 17.15 23.52 -13.73
N SER A 310 16.32 22.52 -13.46
CA SER A 310 16.48 21.61 -12.31
C SER A 310 15.90 20.22 -12.61
N ALA A 311 16.36 19.20 -11.88
CA ALA A 311 15.82 17.84 -12.02
C ALA A 311 14.29 17.81 -11.82
N PRO A 312 13.56 16.93 -12.53
CA PRO A 312 12.14 16.72 -12.29
C PRO A 312 11.85 16.34 -10.84
N ASN A 313 10.67 16.71 -10.34
CA ASN A 313 10.31 16.51 -8.94
C ASN A 313 10.46 15.03 -8.52
N GLY A 314 11.18 14.81 -7.42
CA GLY A 314 11.45 13.47 -6.88
C GLY A 314 12.60 12.72 -7.56
N PHE A 315 13.13 13.20 -8.68
CA PHE A 315 14.33 12.63 -9.30
C PHE A 315 15.59 13.15 -8.60
N GLN A 316 16.52 12.23 -8.35
CA GLN A 316 17.80 12.49 -7.70
C GLN A 316 18.94 11.92 -8.54
N GLY A 317 20.04 12.66 -8.65
CA GLY A 317 21.22 12.26 -9.42
C GLY A 317 21.92 13.46 -10.04
N GLU A 318 22.87 13.19 -10.94
CA GLU A 318 23.53 14.24 -11.72
C GLU A 318 22.61 14.63 -12.88
N TYR A 319 22.12 15.87 -12.81
CA TYR A 319 21.14 16.42 -13.75
C TYR A 319 21.79 17.42 -14.69
N HIS A 320 21.60 17.21 -15.99
CA HIS A 320 21.99 18.16 -17.03
C HIS A 320 20.72 18.81 -17.58
N PRO A 321 20.63 20.17 -17.61
CA PRO A 321 19.48 20.86 -18.15
C PRO A 321 19.14 20.42 -19.57
N THR A 322 17.85 20.19 -19.82
CA THR A 322 17.31 19.81 -21.13
C THR A 322 15.97 20.47 -21.36
N GLU A 323 15.50 20.43 -22.61
CA GLU A 323 14.38 21.17 -23.13
C GLU A 323 13.04 20.56 -22.69
N LYS A 324 12.07 21.45 -22.55
CA LYS A 324 10.67 21.16 -22.32
C LYS A 324 9.92 21.29 -23.64
N ILE A 325 9.11 20.30 -23.96
CA ILE A 325 8.27 20.30 -25.16
C ILE A 325 6.80 20.12 -24.80
N ALA A 326 5.90 20.72 -25.57
CA ALA A 326 4.47 20.48 -25.46
C ALA A 326 3.97 19.84 -26.75
N LEU A 327 3.38 18.64 -26.67
CA LEU A 327 2.78 17.93 -27.79
C LEU A 327 1.43 17.35 -27.36
N ASP A 328 0.40 17.59 -28.18
CA ASP A 328 -0.98 17.14 -27.94
C ASP A 328 -1.56 17.56 -26.57
N GLY A 329 -1.17 18.74 -26.09
CA GLY A 329 -1.61 19.29 -24.80
C GLY A 329 -0.81 18.80 -23.58
N ASP A 330 0.08 17.83 -23.76
CA ASP A 330 0.91 17.30 -22.69
C ASP A 330 2.33 17.87 -22.77
N THR A 331 2.94 17.98 -21.60
CA THR A 331 4.30 18.48 -21.44
C THR A 331 5.28 17.33 -21.25
N GLY A 332 6.40 17.36 -21.97
CA GLY A 332 7.45 16.35 -21.91
C GLY A 332 8.85 16.92 -21.70
N ILE A 333 9.75 16.05 -21.24
CA ILE A 333 11.20 16.27 -21.18
C ILE A 333 11.85 15.70 -22.44
N VAL A 334 12.78 16.45 -23.04
CA VAL A 334 13.56 15.99 -24.18
C VAL A 334 14.76 15.16 -23.69
N LEU A 335 15.06 14.06 -24.36
CA LEU A 335 16.23 13.22 -24.13
C LEU A 335 17.04 13.16 -25.43
N HIS A 336 18.35 13.34 -25.32
CA HIS A 336 19.26 13.39 -26.46
C HIS A 336 20.12 12.14 -26.58
N SER A 337 20.58 11.82 -27.79
CA SER A 337 21.69 10.91 -27.98
C SER A 337 22.97 11.50 -27.37
N SER A 338 23.96 10.68 -27.04
CA SER A 338 25.23 11.17 -26.49
C SER A 338 26.40 10.28 -26.87
N LYS A 339 27.51 10.90 -27.27
CA LYS A 339 28.80 10.22 -27.53
C LYS A 339 29.58 9.95 -26.24
N ASN A 340 29.45 10.83 -25.26
CA ASN A 340 30.02 10.70 -23.91
C ASN A 340 28.93 10.11 -22.99
N LYS A 341 29.16 8.93 -22.41
CA LYS A 341 28.17 8.17 -21.62
C LYS A 341 27.21 9.03 -20.77
N TYR A 342 25.96 8.58 -20.68
CA TYR A 342 24.89 9.21 -19.89
C TYR A 342 25.16 9.22 -18.39
N ASP A 343 24.79 10.32 -17.74
CA ASP A 343 24.47 10.32 -16.32
C ASP A 343 23.01 9.89 -16.12
N SER A 344 22.56 9.82 -14.87
CA SER A 344 21.18 9.43 -14.59
C SER A 344 20.61 10.20 -13.42
N VAL A 345 19.38 10.63 -13.60
CA VAL A 345 18.51 11.06 -12.50
C VAL A 345 17.47 9.99 -12.28
N CYS A 346 17.23 9.64 -11.02
CA CYS A 346 16.40 8.49 -10.69
C CYS A 346 15.40 8.82 -9.58
N ARG A 347 14.20 8.27 -9.69
CA ARG A 347 13.15 8.40 -8.69
C ARG A 347 12.71 7.01 -8.19
N PRO A 348 12.65 6.76 -6.87
CA PRO A 348 12.07 5.54 -6.32
C PRO A 348 10.60 5.39 -6.68
N VAL A 349 10.16 4.18 -6.98
CA VAL A 349 8.74 3.86 -7.16
C VAL A 349 8.20 3.36 -5.82
N GLU A 350 7.24 4.08 -5.26
CA GLU A 350 6.72 3.84 -3.91
C GLU A 350 5.66 2.73 -3.87
N GLU A 351 4.99 2.48 -5.00
CA GLU A 351 3.88 1.55 -5.12
C GLU A 351 4.29 0.31 -5.94
N PRO A 352 3.79 -0.90 -5.57
CA PRO A 352 3.96 -2.07 -6.41
C PRO A 352 3.19 -1.91 -7.72
N PHE A 353 3.75 -2.42 -8.82
CA PHE A 353 3.12 -2.36 -10.12
C PHE A 353 3.44 -3.61 -10.94
N ARG A 354 2.52 -4.00 -11.82
CA ARG A 354 2.69 -5.03 -12.85
C ARG A 354 2.91 -4.42 -14.22
N ASP A 355 2.43 -3.21 -14.43
CA ASP A 355 2.49 -2.52 -15.71
C ASP A 355 3.07 -1.12 -15.52
N LEU A 356 4.06 -0.77 -16.34
CA LEU A 356 4.57 0.60 -16.45
C LEU A 356 4.13 1.16 -17.79
N GLU A 357 3.14 2.06 -17.77
CA GLU A 357 2.72 2.81 -18.94
C GLU A 357 3.59 4.05 -19.12
N PHE A 358 4.00 4.34 -20.36
CA PHE A 358 4.77 5.53 -20.68
C PHE A 358 4.43 6.08 -22.05
N TYR A 359 4.59 7.38 -22.20
CA TYR A 359 4.32 8.10 -23.45
C TYR A 359 5.60 8.73 -23.97
N VAL A 360 5.90 8.46 -25.24
CA VAL A 360 7.10 8.97 -25.90
C VAL A 360 6.83 9.39 -27.34
N SER A 361 7.63 10.34 -27.83
CA SER A 361 7.64 10.76 -29.23
C SER A 361 9.08 10.93 -29.69
N PHE A 362 9.46 10.24 -30.76
CA PHE A 362 10.74 10.48 -31.41
C PHE A 362 10.70 11.85 -32.10
N LEU A 363 11.73 12.68 -31.91
CA LEU A 363 11.76 14.06 -32.42
C LEU A 363 12.65 14.18 -33.66
N GLY A 364 13.71 13.37 -33.77
CA GLY A 364 14.56 13.34 -34.97
C GLY A 364 15.91 12.66 -34.73
N GLY A 365 16.65 12.44 -35.82
CA GLY A 365 17.98 11.82 -35.84
C GLY A 365 17.98 10.34 -36.22
N ASP A 366 19.17 9.73 -36.15
CA ASP A 366 19.44 8.36 -36.61
C ASP A 366 20.07 7.46 -35.53
N GLU A 367 20.43 8.02 -34.37
CA GLU A 367 21.02 7.28 -33.26
C GLU A 367 19.94 6.71 -32.32
N THR A 368 20.22 5.55 -31.73
CA THR A 368 19.39 4.98 -30.67
C THR A 368 19.54 5.78 -29.38
N ILE A 369 18.42 6.11 -28.74
CA ILE A 369 18.37 6.92 -27.52
C ILE A 369 17.77 6.07 -26.40
N PRO A 370 18.43 5.97 -25.23
CA PRO A 370 17.82 5.37 -24.05
C PRO A 370 16.67 6.26 -23.57
N VAL A 371 15.51 5.65 -23.30
CA VAL A 371 14.32 6.33 -22.78
C VAL A 371 14.37 6.34 -21.25
N PHE A 372 14.54 5.16 -20.66
CA PHE A 372 14.72 5.00 -19.22
C PHE A 372 15.33 3.64 -18.89
N THR A 373 15.92 3.55 -17.70
CA THR A 373 16.30 2.29 -17.07
C THR A 373 15.45 2.07 -15.84
N LEU A 374 14.85 0.90 -15.74
CA LEU A 374 14.13 0.45 -14.57
C LEU A 374 15.05 -0.46 -13.76
N LEU A 375 15.44 -0.01 -12.57
CA LEU A 375 16.22 -0.76 -11.61
C LEU A 375 15.30 -1.50 -10.65
N ALA A 376 15.67 -2.72 -10.29
CA ALA A 376 14.98 -3.50 -9.27
C ALA A 376 15.98 -4.22 -8.37
N GLY A 377 15.60 -4.43 -7.12
CA GLY A 377 16.41 -5.20 -6.18
C GLY A 377 16.08 -4.87 -4.74
N SER A 378 16.92 -5.37 -3.85
CA SER A 378 16.80 -5.12 -2.42
C SER A 378 17.33 -3.71 -2.06
N PRO A 379 16.98 -3.16 -0.89
CA PRO A 379 17.48 -1.86 -0.45
C PRO A 379 19.02 -1.80 -0.43
N GLY A 380 19.60 -0.90 -1.23
CA GLY A 380 21.06 -0.72 -1.35
C GLY A 380 21.73 -1.53 -2.45
N ASP A 381 21.07 -2.56 -2.99
CA ASP A 381 21.56 -3.43 -4.06
C ASP A 381 20.52 -3.46 -5.20
N LEU A 382 20.43 -2.34 -5.93
CA LEU A 382 19.57 -2.22 -7.11
C LEU A 382 20.32 -2.58 -8.38
N TYR A 383 19.71 -3.43 -9.20
CA TYR A 383 20.26 -3.95 -10.46
C TYR A 383 19.41 -3.50 -11.64
N LYS A 384 19.99 -3.44 -12.84
CA LYS A 384 19.24 -3.15 -14.07
C LYS A 384 18.27 -4.30 -14.36
N ALA A 385 16.98 -4.03 -14.25
CA ALA A 385 15.95 -4.98 -14.65
C ALA A 385 15.63 -4.84 -16.14
N PHE A 386 15.19 -3.63 -16.53
CA PHE A 386 14.80 -3.34 -17.90
C PHE A 386 15.39 -2.02 -18.39
N GLU A 387 15.95 -2.03 -19.59
CA GLU A 387 16.41 -0.84 -20.31
C GLU A 387 15.55 -0.67 -21.55
N ILE A 388 14.92 0.50 -21.65
CA ILE A 388 14.09 0.88 -22.78
C ILE A 388 14.87 1.84 -23.65
N GLU A 389 15.00 1.50 -24.93
CA GLU A 389 15.65 2.35 -25.92
C GLU A 389 14.72 2.53 -27.12
N MET A 390 14.90 3.63 -27.84
CA MET A 390 14.11 3.97 -29.00
C MET A 390 15.00 4.54 -30.09
N ASP A 391 14.71 4.17 -31.33
CA ASP A 391 15.25 4.80 -32.52
C ASP A 391 14.10 5.25 -33.43
N LYS A 392 14.44 5.78 -34.61
CA LYS A 392 13.48 6.33 -35.57
C LYS A 392 12.39 5.35 -36.01
N GLU A 393 12.59 4.04 -35.89
CA GLU A 393 11.68 3.03 -36.47
C GLU A 393 11.21 1.99 -35.44
N SER A 394 11.75 2.02 -34.21
CA SER A 394 11.55 0.95 -33.25
C SER A 394 11.69 1.36 -31.79
N ILE A 395 11.22 0.47 -30.94
CA ILE A 395 11.47 0.47 -29.51
C ILE A 395 12.05 -0.88 -29.10
N SER A 396 12.97 -0.89 -28.14
CA SER A 396 13.54 -2.11 -27.59
C SER A 396 13.38 -2.22 -26.07
N ILE A 397 13.27 -3.45 -25.59
CA ILE A 397 13.45 -3.82 -24.18
C ILE A 397 14.65 -4.76 -24.11
N ASN A 398 15.69 -4.40 -23.36
CA ASN A 398 16.89 -5.25 -23.18
C ASN A 398 17.43 -5.75 -24.52
N ARG A 399 17.50 -4.86 -25.53
CA ARG A 399 17.91 -5.13 -26.93
C ARG A 399 16.92 -5.94 -27.79
N ASN A 400 15.80 -6.41 -27.25
CA ASN A 400 14.75 -7.05 -28.03
C ASN A 400 13.90 -5.97 -28.70
N ARG A 401 13.94 -5.92 -30.04
CA ARG A 401 13.42 -4.81 -30.84
C ARG A 401 12.02 -5.11 -31.40
N TYR A 402 11.13 -4.13 -31.34
CA TYR A 402 9.84 -4.12 -32.03
C TYR A 402 9.75 -2.91 -32.97
N ILE A 403 9.46 -3.17 -34.24
CA ILE A 403 9.32 -2.13 -35.28
C ILE A 403 7.93 -1.50 -35.17
N THR A 404 7.87 -0.20 -34.98
CA THR A 404 6.63 0.57 -34.76
C THR A 404 6.18 1.35 -36.00
N GLY A 405 7.03 1.42 -37.04
CA GLY A 405 6.81 2.09 -38.33
C GLY A 405 7.15 3.59 -38.37
N ASP A 406 7.33 4.14 -39.57
CA ASP A 406 8.00 5.43 -39.88
C ASP A 406 7.29 6.74 -39.44
N ASN A 407 6.18 6.66 -38.70
CA ASN A 407 5.48 7.85 -38.20
C ASN A 407 5.31 7.75 -36.68
N PHE A 408 6.20 8.45 -35.97
CA PHE A 408 6.16 8.61 -34.51
C PHE A 408 5.45 9.91 -34.15
N SER A 409 4.13 9.93 -34.34
CA SER A 409 3.32 10.69 -33.42
C SER A 409 3.56 10.17 -32.01
N LYS A 410 3.27 11.00 -31.00
CA LYS A 410 3.29 10.58 -29.61
C LYS A 410 2.53 9.25 -29.43
N LYS A 411 3.19 8.25 -28.84
CA LYS A 411 2.66 6.89 -28.68
C LYS A 411 2.74 6.45 -27.22
N ARG A 412 1.75 5.63 -26.83
CA ARG A 412 1.68 4.96 -25.53
C ARG A 412 2.25 3.56 -25.64
N PHE A 413 3.13 3.22 -24.71
CA PHE A 413 3.70 1.90 -24.52
C PHE A 413 3.38 1.41 -23.10
N ARG A 414 3.30 0.10 -22.93
CA ARG A 414 3.15 -0.53 -21.60
C ARG A 414 4.18 -1.64 -21.48
N LEU A 415 5.07 -1.50 -20.49
CA LEU A 415 5.99 -2.55 -20.07
C LEU A 415 5.26 -3.40 -19.01
N ASN A 416 4.91 -4.62 -19.38
CA ASN A 416 4.31 -5.60 -18.49
C ASN A 416 5.42 -6.42 -17.80
N ILE A 417 5.38 -6.53 -16.49
CA ILE A 417 6.40 -7.17 -15.65
C ILE A 417 5.75 -8.27 -14.83
N GLN A 418 6.37 -9.44 -14.85
CA GLN A 418 5.97 -10.61 -14.06
C GLN A 418 7.20 -11.29 -13.47
N ASN A 419 7.02 -12.10 -12.45
CA ASN A 419 8.11 -12.90 -11.90
C ASN A 419 8.57 -13.93 -12.94
N GLY A 420 9.88 -14.06 -13.11
CA GLY A 420 10.56 -14.97 -14.02
C GLY A 420 11.59 -15.84 -13.30
N GLY A 421 12.13 -16.85 -13.99
CA GLY A 421 13.06 -17.82 -13.38
C GLY A 421 14.38 -17.22 -12.86
N SER A 422 14.88 -16.16 -13.50
CA SER A 422 16.12 -15.45 -13.13
C SER A 422 15.88 -14.05 -12.54
N GLY A 423 14.63 -13.74 -12.16
CA GLY A 423 14.26 -12.43 -11.68
C GLY A 423 12.89 -12.02 -12.21
N PHE A 424 12.88 -11.11 -13.17
CA PHE A 424 11.64 -10.66 -13.81
C PHE A 424 11.61 -11.04 -15.28
N GLN A 425 10.40 -11.22 -15.80
CA GLN A 425 10.13 -11.26 -17.23
C GLN A 425 9.30 -10.05 -17.64
N GLY A 426 9.77 -9.37 -18.67
CA GLY A 426 9.14 -8.25 -19.32
C GLY A 426 8.38 -8.67 -20.57
N GLY A 427 7.36 -7.90 -20.89
CA GLY A 427 6.72 -7.89 -22.20
C GLY A 427 6.38 -6.46 -22.60
N LEU A 428 6.37 -6.21 -23.91
CA LEU A 428 5.96 -4.92 -24.45
C LEU A 428 4.53 -5.04 -24.99
N ILE A 429 3.67 -4.10 -24.60
CA ILE A 429 2.33 -3.93 -25.15
C ILE A 429 2.27 -2.58 -25.86
N VAL A 430 1.79 -2.61 -27.11
CA VAL A 430 1.59 -1.44 -27.97
C VAL A 430 0.15 -1.48 -28.48
N SER A 431 -0.60 -0.39 -28.30
CA SER A 431 -2.01 -0.32 -28.73
C SER A 431 -2.85 -1.51 -28.25
N GLU A 432 -2.69 -1.89 -26.97
CA GLU A 432 -3.35 -3.03 -26.31
C GLU A 432 -3.00 -4.42 -26.89
N LYS A 433 -2.03 -4.52 -27.81
CA LYS A 433 -1.50 -5.78 -28.32
C LYS A 433 -0.15 -6.06 -27.70
N ARG A 434 0.04 -7.27 -27.16
CA ARG A 434 1.36 -7.75 -26.70
C ARG A 434 2.23 -8.03 -27.92
N VAL A 435 3.32 -7.28 -28.06
CA VAL A 435 4.22 -7.34 -29.23
C VAL A 435 5.56 -7.97 -28.90
N LEU A 436 5.99 -7.92 -27.64
CA LEU A 436 7.14 -8.65 -27.11
C LEU A 436 6.74 -9.34 -25.80
N SER A 437 7.36 -10.49 -25.48
CA SER A 437 7.05 -11.26 -24.27
C SER A 437 8.20 -12.15 -23.86
N GLY A 438 8.30 -12.47 -22.57
CA GLY A 438 9.27 -13.43 -22.05
C GLY A 438 10.70 -12.90 -22.07
N ILE A 439 10.87 -11.58 -21.96
CA ILE A 439 12.18 -10.94 -21.95
C ILE A 439 12.70 -10.96 -20.52
N ASP A 440 13.75 -11.73 -20.24
CA ASP A 440 14.33 -11.77 -18.90
C ASP A 440 14.99 -10.42 -18.53
N SER A 441 15.06 -10.14 -17.23
CA SER A 441 15.78 -8.99 -16.71
C SER A 441 17.26 -9.00 -17.11
N LEU A 442 17.85 -7.83 -17.33
CA LEU A 442 19.27 -7.71 -17.75
C LEU A 442 20.21 -8.36 -16.74
N GLU A 443 19.92 -8.15 -15.46
CA GLU A 443 20.66 -8.73 -14.36
C GLU A 443 19.75 -9.69 -13.58
N THR A 444 20.37 -10.71 -12.99
CA THR A 444 19.67 -11.64 -12.10
C THR A 444 19.24 -10.89 -10.84
N ILE A 445 17.94 -10.89 -10.57
CA ILE A 445 17.36 -10.16 -9.43
C ILE A 445 16.65 -11.16 -8.51
N ASP A 446 16.96 -11.15 -7.22
CA ASP A 446 16.27 -12.02 -6.26
C ASP A 446 14.87 -11.47 -5.93
N THR A 447 13.85 -12.05 -6.57
CA THR A 447 12.44 -11.71 -6.37
C THR A 447 11.85 -12.19 -5.04
N ASN A 448 12.59 -12.94 -4.23
CA ASN A 448 12.09 -13.48 -2.95
C ASN A 448 12.26 -12.49 -1.77
N SER A 449 12.98 -11.39 -1.99
CA SER A 449 13.13 -10.28 -1.06
C SER A 449 12.17 -9.13 -1.43
N GLY A 450 11.86 -8.22 -0.49
CA GLY A 450 11.04 -7.04 -0.81
C GLY A 450 11.66 -6.24 -1.96
N ILE A 451 10.99 -6.22 -3.12
CA ILE A 451 11.51 -5.60 -4.34
C ILE A 451 11.26 -4.10 -4.30
N ARG A 452 12.35 -3.33 -4.38
CA ARG A 452 12.29 -1.90 -4.64
C ARG A 452 12.53 -1.62 -6.10
N TRP A 453 11.72 -0.74 -6.65
CA TRP A 453 11.86 -0.26 -8.00
C TRP A 453 12.37 1.18 -8.00
N LYS A 454 13.25 1.49 -8.96
CA LYS A 454 13.73 2.85 -9.20
C LYS A 454 13.74 3.09 -10.70
N LEU A 455 13.07 4.13 -11.16
CA LEU A 455 13.11 4.52 -12.57
C LEU A 455 14.13 5.63 -12.75
N CYS A 456 15.04 5.43 -13.70
CA CYS A 456 16.15 6.32 -14.02
C CYS A 456 16.00 6.87 -15.43
N LEU A 457 16.04 8.20 -15.57
CA LEU A 457 16.12 8.89 -16.84
C LEU A 457 17.58 9.17 -17.19
N PRO A 458 18.00 8.91 -18.43
CA PRO A 458 19.35 9.15 -18.89
C PRO A 458 19.55 10.64 -19.18
N MET A 459 20.61 11.24 -18.67
CA MET A 459 20.97 12.64 -18.92
C MET A 459 22.23 12.68 -19.78
N ALA A 460 22.10 13.20 -21.01
CA ALA A 460 23.24 13.38 -21.90
C ALA A 460 24.16 14.47 -21.31
N ARG A 461 25.47 14.19 -21.24
CA ARG A 461 26.47 15.19 -20.84
C ARG A 461 26.69 16.21 -21.95
N ASP A 462 26.69 15.72 -23.19
CA ASP A 462 26.76 16.50 -24.40
C ASP A 462 25.64 16.02 -25.33
N ASN A 463 24.74 16.92 -25.73
CA ASN A 463 23.62 16.57 -26.60
C ASN A 463 24.12 16.21 -28.00
N GLY A 464 23.75 15.02 -28.48
CA GLY A 464 23.92 14.59 -29.86
C GLY A 464 22.78 15.06 -30.76
N ASP A 465 22.82 14.65 -32.03
CA ASP A 465 21.90 15.13 -33.06
C ASP A 465 20.53 14.40 -33.03
N SER A 466 20.41 13.30 -32.28
CA SER A 466 19.16 12.55 -32.19
C SER A 466 18.44 12.87 -30.88
N SER A 467 17.12 13.04 -30.92
CA SER A 467 16.33 13.36 -29.73
C SER A 467 14.96 12.70 -29.73
N LEU A 468 14.45 12.46 -28.53
CA LEU A 468 13.07 12.02 -28.28
C LEU A 468 12.51 12.77 -27.08
N SER A 469 11.20 12.68 -26.88
CA SER A 469 10.52 13.26 -25.72
C SER A 469 9.80 12.20 -24.92
N VAL A 470 9.79 12.37 -23.59
CA VAL A 470 9.05 11.55 -22.64
C VAL A 470 8.04 12.44 -21.92
N PHE A 471 6.78 12.03 -21.84
CA PHE A 471 5.71 12.88 -21.31
C PHE A 471 5.23 12.44 -19.94
N GLN A 472 5.21 11.13 -19.69
CA GLN A 472 4.55 10.59 -18.51
C GLN A 472 5.01 9.16 -18.25
N PHE A 473 5.12 8.81 -16.97
CA PHE A 473 5.18 7.44 -16.48
C PHE A 473 4.00 7.16 -15.56
N LYS A 474 3.37 6.01 -15.70
CA LYS A 474 2.27 5.58 -14.83
C LYS A 474 2.48 4.13 -14.43
N PHE A 475 2.53 3.91 -13.14
CA PHE A 475 2.73 2.60 -12.52
C PHE A 475 1.35 2.02 -12.19
N VAL A 476 1.01 0.89 -12.80
CA VAL A 476 -0.30 0.25 -12.72
C VAL A 476 -0.15 -1.10 -11.99
N PRO A 477 -0.90 -1.32 -10.89
CA PRO A 477 -0.82 -2.52 -10.04
C PRO A 477 -0.96 -3.88 -10.73
#